data_AF-A0A348AF63-F1
#
_entry.id   AF-A0A348AF63-F1
#
_cell.length_a   1.000
_cell.length_b   1.000
_cell.length_c   1.000
_cell.angle_alpha   90.00
_cell.angle_beta   90.00
_cell.angle_gamma   90.00
#
_symmetry.space_group_name_H-M   'P 1'
#
loop_
_entity.id
_entity.type
_entity.pdbx_description
1 polymer ?
#
loop_
_entity_poly.entity_id
_entity_poly.type
_entity_poly.pdbx_seq_one_letter_code
_entity_poly.pdbx_strand_id
1 'polypeptide(L)'
;MYKLIIGNVKVTITDDNISRDQATALAKQAITTAGQHGKLLSHVEIDTGDTGVEINTTEKTGYRSVRKTIKQSLLDGIYAASKEKFFPMGTFCQKDLWFDSDTGQEWRGQECELAREEVLKKLKEWIDSQDVQNHT
;
A
#
# COMPACT_ATOMS: atom_id res chain seq x y z
N MET A 1 -33.22 -3.97 11.61
CA MET A 1 -31.82 -3.71 11.96
C MET A 1 -30.92 -4.88 11.58
N TYR A 2 -29.87 -4.65 10.78
CA TYR A 2 -28.82 -5.64 10.48
C TYR A 2 -27.42 -5.01 10.43
N LYS A 3 -26.39 -5.87 10.47
CA LYS A 3 -24.97 -5.45 10.48
C LYS A 3 -24.20 -6.13 9.35
N LEU A 4 -23.24 -5.41 8.79
CA LEU A 4 -22.31 -5.96 7.80
C LEU A 4 -20.91 -5.36 7.97
N ILE A 5 -19.92 -5.97 7.33
CA ILE A 5 -18.53 -5.52 7.37
C ILE A 5 -18.08 -5.30 5.92
N ILE A 6 -17.50 -4.14 5.64
CA ILE A 6 -16.89 -3.81 4.35
C ILE A 6 -15.43 -3.46 4.61
N GLY A 7 -14.52 -4.34 4.18
CA GLY A 7 -13.11 -4.23 4.50
C GLY A 7 -12.87 -4.24 6.02
N ASN A 8 -12.30 -3.16 6.55
CA ASN A 8 -12.02 -2.98 7.98
C ASN A 8 -13.06 -2.10 8.72
N VAL A 9 -14.19 -1.81 8.07
CA VAL A 9 -15.21 -0.88 8.58
C VAL A 9 -16.47 -1.67 8.95
N LYS A 10 -16.94 -1.49 10.19
CA LYS A 10 -18.25 -2.02 10.62
C LYS A 10 -19.35 -1.16 10.01
N VAL A 11 -20.45 -1.77 9.60
CA VAL A 11 -21.62 -1.05 9.08
C VAL A 11 -22.85 -1.51 9.85
N THR A 12 -23.57 -0.58 10.46
CA THR A 12 -24.85 -0.83 11.15
C THR A 12 -25.96 -0.18 10.36
N ILE A 13 -27.03 -0.92 10.12
CA ILE A 13 -28.24 -0.44 9.46
C ILE A 13 -29.37 -0.56 10.48
N THR A 14 -29.96 0.58 10.84
CA THR A 14 -31.02 0.68 11.84
C THR A 14 -32.38 0.33 11.24
N ASP A 15 -32.67 0.77 10.01
CA ASP A 15 -33.93 0.51 9.30
C ASP A 15 -33.86 -0.70 8.35
N ASP A 16 -34.85 -1.60 8.44
CA ASP A 16 -35.01 -2.77 7.56
C ASP A 16 -35.53 -2.43 6.15
N ASN A 17 -36.04 -1.20 5.94
CA ASN A 17 -36.44 -0.74 4.61
C ASN A 17 -35.24 -0.50 3.67
N ILE A 18 -34.02 -0.39 4.21
CA ILE A 18 -32.82 -0.21 3.42
C ILE A 18 -32.32 -1.58 2.93
N SER A 19 -32.41 -1.81 1.63
CA SER A 19 -31.90 -3.02 1.01
C SER A 19 -30.38 -3.17 1.23
N ARG A 20 -29.91 -4.41 1.32
CA ARG A 20 -28.50 -4.73 1.57
C ARG A 20 -27.57 -4.13 0.51
N ASP A 21 -28.01 -4.11 -0.75
CA ASP A 21 -27.24 -3.54 -1.86
C ASP A 21 -27.15 -2.02 -1.75
N GLN A 22 -28.26 -1.36 -1.40
CA GLN A 22 -28.29 0.09 -1.16
C GLN A 22 -27.41 0.48 0.04
N ALA A 23 -27.51 -0.23 1.16
CA ALA A 23 -26.65 -0.02 2.32
C ALA A 23 -25.16 -0.21 1.97
N THR A 24 -24.85 -1.23 1.15
CA THR A 24 -23.47 -1.50 0.71
C THR A 24 -22.93 -0.39 -0.17
N ALA A 25 -23.74 0.13 -1.10
CA ALA A 25 -23.35 1.23 -1.98
C ALA A 25 -23.08 2.52 -1.18
N LEU A 26 -24.00 2.89 -0.29
CA LEU A 26 -23.87 4.07 0.57
C LEU A 26 -22.66 3.98 1.50
N ALA A 27 -22.44 2.82 2.12
CA ALA A 27 -21.27 2.61 2.97
C ALA A 27 -19.96 2.71 2.17
N LYS A 28 -19.88 2.12 0.97
CA LYS A 28 -18.70 2.26 0.09
C LYS A 28 -18.43 3.70 -0.31
N GLN A 29 -19.49 4.46 -0.63
CA GLN A 29 -19.38 5.88 -0.95
C GLN A 29 -18.83 6.66 0.25
N ALA A 30 -19.39 6.46 1.44
CA ALA A 30 -18.92 7.11 2.67
C ALA A 30 -17.44 6.79 2.98
N ILE A 31 -17.03 5.53 2.83
CA ILE A 31 -15.64 5.10 3.01
C ILE A 31 -14.71 5.78 1.98
N THR A 32 -15.13 5.87 0.73
CA THR A 32 -14.35 6.49 -0.34
C THR A 32 -14.18 7.99 -0.11
N THR A 33 -15.27 8.69 0.23
CA THR A 33 -15.25 10.13 0.55
C THR A 33 -14.36 10.41 1.77
N ALA A 34 -14.47 9.62 2.83
CA ALA A 34 -13.57 9.74 3.99
C ALA A 34 -12.11 9.53 3.58
N GLY A 35 -11.85 8.53 2.73
CA GLY A 35 -10.52 8.25 2.17
C GLY A 35 -9.94 9.41 1.36
N GLN A 36 -10.75 10.11 0.56
CA GLN A 36 -10.33 11.33 -0.17
C GLN A 36 -9.90 12.45 0.77
N HIS A 37 -10.56 12.58 1.93
CA HIS A 37 -10.16 13.50 2.99
C HIS A 37 -9.06 12.96 3.92
N GLY A 38 -8.50 11.80 3.61
CA GLY A 38 -7.43 11.19 4.39
C GLY A 38 -7.87 10.59 5.73
N LYS A 39 -9.18 10.45 5.94
CA LYS A 39 -9.79 9.89 7.14
C LYS A 39 -10.04 8.40 6.94
N LEU A 40 -9.83 7.62 7.99
CA LEU A 40 -10.17 6.19 8.00
C LEU A 40 -11.36 6.02 8.92
N LEU A 41 -12.41 5.36 8.42
CA LEU A 41 -13.60 5.07 9.21
C LEU A 41 -13.40 3.75 9.96
N SER A 42 -13.96 3.68 11.17
CA SER A 42 -14.07 2.43 11.93
C SER A 42 -15.50 1.87 11.87
N HIS A 43 -16.49 2.75 11.76
CA HIS A 43 -17.90 2.40 11.77
C HIS A 43 -18.70 3.39 10.90
N VAL A 44 -19.66 2.86 10.15
CA VAL A 44 -20.67 3.61 9.40
C VAL A 44 -22.04 3.16 9.90
N GLU A 45 -22.88 4.11 10.25
CA GLU A 45 -24.27 3.89 10.64
C GLU A 45 -25.17 4.53 9.59
N ILE A 46 -26.15 3.76 9.10
CA ILE A 46 -27.08 4.17 8.06
C ILE A 46 -28.48 4.07 8.64
N ASP A 47 -29.19 5.19 8.64
CA ASP A 47 -30.55 5.34 9.16
C ASP A 47 -31.48 6.01 8.14
N THR A 48 -32.79 5.89 8.35
CA THR A 48 -33.81 6.65 7.60
C THR A 48 -34.30 7.79 8.48
N GLY A 49 -33.77 8.98 8.25
CA GLY A 49 -34.24 10.21 8.89
C GLY A 49 -35.50 10.76 8.22
N ASP A 50 -36.06 11.82 8.82
CA ASP A 50 -37.32 12.46 8.38
C ASP A 50 -37.25 13.02 6.93
N THR A 51 -36.04 13.21 6.38
CA THR A 51 -35.81 13.78 5.05
C THR A 51 -35.13 12.83 4.05
N GLY A 52 -34.82 11.60 4.46
CA GLY A 52 -34.11 10.62 3.63
C GLY A 52 -33.09 9.80 4.40
N VAL A 53 -32.22 9.09 3.67
CA VAL A 53 -31.19 8.24 4.29
C VAL A 53 -30.09 9.10 4.92
N GLU A 54 -29.89 8.95 6.21
CA GLU A 54 -28.84 9.62 6.99
C GLU A 54 -27.65 8.68 7.21
N ILE A 55 -26.43 9.20 7.06
CA ILE A 55 -25.19 8.41 7.21
C ILE A 55 -24.33 9.06 8.29
N ASN A 56 -24.18 8.35 9.41
CA ASN A 56 -23.30 8.74 10.51
C ASN A 56 -21.99 7.95 10.41
N THR A 57 -20.85 8.65 10.39
CA THR A 57 -19.53 8.02 10.25
C THR A 57 -18.68 8.23 11.49
N THR A 58 -18.12 7.15 12.04
CA THR A 58 -17.17 7.21 13.14
C THR A 58 -15.75 7.00 12.60
N GLU A 59 -14.92 8.02 12.75
CA GLU A 59 -13.50 7.96 12.39
C GLU A 59 -12.74 7.01 13.32
N LYS A 60 -11.79 6.27 12.76
CA LYS A 60 -10.89 5.40 13.50
C LYS A 60 -9.83 6.26 14.20
N THR A 61 -10.03 6.54 15.48
CA THR A 61 -9.04 7.21 16.32
C THR A 61 -7.85 6.27 16.60
N GLY A 62 -6.64 6.83 16.66
CA GLY A 62 -5.41 6.08 16.92
C GLY A 62 -4.77 5.38 15.72
N TYR A 63 -5.40 5.40 14.54
CA TYR A 63 -4.71 5.01 13.31
C TYR A 63 -3.85 6.19 12.83
N ARG A 64 -2.59 6.26 13.30
CA ARG A 64 -1.58 7.03 12.58
C ARG A 64 -1.55 6.44 11.17
N SER A 65 -2.11 7.14 10.20
CA SER A 65 -1.75 6.87 8.81
C SER A 65 -0.23 7.05 8.78
N VAL A 66 0.53 5.97 8.78
CA VAL A 66 1.96 6.02 8.45
C VAL A 66 1.98 6.34 6.96
N ARG A 67 1.68 7.59 6.63
CA ARG A 67 1.86 8.11 5.28
C ARG A 67 3.36 8.09 5.10
N LYS A 68 3.82 7.23 4.18
CA LYS A 68 5.20 7.32 3.70
C LYS A 68 5.44 8.75 3.24
N THR A 69 6.58 9.30 3.62
CA THR A 69 7.02 10.57 3.02
C THR A 69 7.27 10.33 1.53
N ILE A 70 7.23 11.40 0.72
CA ILE A 70 7.60 11.30 -0.71
C ILE A 70 9.00 10.70 -0.84
N LYS A 71 9.93 11.11 0.03
CA LYS A 71 11.28 10.54 0.13
C LYS A 71 11.23 9.02 0.33
N GLN A 72 10.46 8.52 1.30
CA GLN A 72 10.36 7.08 1.53
C GLN A 72 9.74 6.33 0.35
N SER A 73 8.71 6.89 -0.26
CA SER A 73 8.10 6.29 -1.45
C SER A 73 9.08 6.21 -2.63
N LEU A 74 9.97 7.20 -2.79
CA LEU A 74 10.99 7.20 -3.83
C LEU A 74 12.08 6.16 -3.54
N LEU A 75 12.54 6.07 -2.29
CA LEU A 75 13.54 5.08 -1.88
C LEU A 75 13.04 3.65 -2.08
N ASP A 76 11.78 3.37 -1.71
CA ASP A 76 11.14 2.08 -1.96
C ASP A 76 11.09 1.76 -3.47
N GLY A 77 10.78 2.77 -4.30
CA GLY A 77 10.78 2.63 -5.76
C GLY A 77 12.17 2.31 -6.33
N ILE A 78 13.21 2.98 -5.84
CA ILE A 78 14.61 2.72 -6.22
C ILE A 78 14.99 1.27 -5.87
N TYR A 79 14.62 0.80 -4.67
CA TYR A 79 14.90 -0.57 -4.25
C TYR A 79 14.20 -1.59 -5.15
N ALA A 80 12.91 -1.36 -5.45
CA ALA A 80 12.15 -2.23 -6.34
C ALA A 80 12.75 -2.31 -7.75
N ALA A 81 13.08 -1.15 -8.34
CA ALA A 81 13.71 -1.08 -9.66
C ALA A 81 15.09 -1.76 -9.69
N SER A 82 15.89 -1.57 -8.63
CA SER A 82 17.20 -2.22 -8.50
C SER A 82 17.04 -3.74 -8.41
N LYS A 83 16.08 -4.23 -7.64
CA LYS A 83 15.79 -5.66 -7.53
C LYS A 83 15.38 -6.26 -8.86
N GLU A 84 14.52 -5.59 -9.61
CA GLU A 84 14.13 -6.03 -10.95
C GLU A 84 15.32 -6.06 -11.93
N LYS A 85 16.19 -5.05 -11.85
CA LYS A 85 17.40 -4.98 -12.69
C LYS A 85 18.37 -6.12 -12.39
N PHE A 86 18.59 -6.46 -11.13
CA PHE A 86 19.50 -7.53 -10.72
C PHE A 86 18.89 -8.93 -10.87
N PHE A 87 17.56 -9.06 -10.74
CA PHE A 87 16.85 -10.34 -10.83
C PHE A 87 15.72 -10.24 -11.86
N PRO A 88 16.05 -10.15 -13.16
CA PRO A 88 15.03 -10.06 -14.19
C PRO A 88 14.23 -11.36 -14.27
N MET A 89 12.90 -11.24 -14.23
CA MET A 89 11.99 -12.40 -14.24
C MET A 89 11.59 -12.87 -15.65
N GLY A 90 12.03 -12.17 -16.71
CA GLY A 90 11.70 -12.50 -18.09
C GLY A 90 12.29 -13.84 -18.58
N THR A 91 11.53 -14.56 -19.41
CA THR A 91 11.92 -15.88 -19.96
C THR A 91 13.18 -15.81 -20.84
N PHE A 92 13.45 -14.67 -21.47
CA PHE A 92 14.61 -14.45 -22.35
C PHE A 92 15.77 -13.72 -21.66
N CYS A 93 15.68 -13.49 -20.34
CA CYS A 93 16.72 -12.79 -19.62
C CYS A 93 17.86 -13.74 -19.26
N GLN A 94 19.10 -13.33 -19.54
CA GLN A 94 20.30 -14.06 -19.13
C GLN A 94 20.56 -13.81 -17.64
N LYS A 95 19.82 -14.53 -16.79
CA LYS A 95 19.84 -14.37 -15.33
C LYS A 95 21.24 -14.57 -14.74
N ASP A 96 22.06 -15.39 -15.38
CA ASP A 96 23.39 -15.75 -14.87
C ASP A 96 24.52 -14.94 -15.52
N LEU A 97 24.22 -13.86 -16.24
CA LEU A 97 25.20 -12.98 -16.87
C LEU A 97 25.08 -11.55 -16.35
N TRP A 98 26.21 -10.93 -16.02
CA TRP A 98 26.33 -9.48 -15.99
C TRP A 98 27.33 -9.04 -17.05
N PHE A 99 26.97 -8.01 -17.81
CA PHE A 99 27.82 -7.42 -18.84
C PHE A 99 28.09 -5.96 -18.46
N ASP A 100 29.37 -5.61 -18.37
CA ASP A 100 29.81 -4.23 -18.22
C ASP A 100 30.10 -3.64 -19.60
N SER A 101 29.30 -2.63 -19.98
CA SER A 101 29.43 -1.95 -21.26
C SER A 101 30.71 -1.13 -21.39
N ASP A 102 31.29 -0.70 -20.27
CA ASP A 102 32.43 0.21 -20.26
C ASP A 102 33.73 -0.56 -20.48
N THR A 103 33.85 -1.74 -19.88
CA THR A 103 35.04 -2.61 -20.00
C THR A 103 34.85 -3.75 -20.99
N GLY A 104 33.61 -4.03 -21.41
CA GLY A 104 33.26 -5.21 -22.21
C GLY A 104 33.34 -6.53 -21.44
N GLN A 105 33.48 -6.49 -20.11
CA GLN A 105 33.62 -7.67 -19.28
C GLN A 105 32.29 -8.37 -19.04
N GLU A 106 32.38 -9.70 -18.96
CA GLU A 106 31.26 -10.58 -18.65
C GLU A 106 31.55 -11.37 -17.37
N TRP A 107 30.64 -11.29 -16.41
CA TRP A 107 30.66 -12.13 -15.21
C TRP A 107 29.52 -13.12 -15.26
N ARG A 108 29.80 -14.36 -14.88
CA ARG A 108 28.84 -15.46 -14.95
C ARG A 108 28.82 -16.28 -13.67
N GLY A 109 27.71 -16.97 -13.45
CA GLY A 109 27.58 -17.96 -12.37
C GLY A 109 27.48 -17.33 -10.97
N GLN A 110 27.88 -18.10 -9.96
CA GLN A 110 27.61 -17.80 -8.55
C GLN A 110 28.23 -16.49 -8.06
N GLU A 111 29.40 -16.10 -8.57
CA GLU A 111 30.03 -14.83 -8.20
C GLU A 111 29.17 -13.62 -8.60
N CYS A 112 28.49 -13.71 -9.74
CA CYS A 112 27.56 -12.67 -10.19
C CYS A 112 26.34 -12.58 -9.28
N GLU A 113 25.80 -13.72 -8.85
CA GLU A 113 24.67 -13.77 -7.92
C GLU A 113 25.04 -13.20 -6.54
N LEU A 114 26.17 -13.62 -5.97
CA LEU A 114 26.67 -13.12 -4.68
C LEU A 114 26.90 -11.60 -4.72
N ALA A 115 27.49 -11.08 -5.80
CA ALA A 115 27.69 -9.65 -5.96
C ALA A 115 26.36 -8.87 -6.02
N ARG A 116 25.34 -9.40 -6.72
CA ARG A 116 24.01 -8.77 -6.78
C ARG A 116 23.34 -8.73 -5.42
N GLU A 117 23.40 -9.83 -4.68
CA GLU A 117 22.86 -9.90 -3.32
C GLU A 117 23.57 -8.93 -2.38
N GLU A 118 24.91 -8.84 -2.45
CA GLU A 118 25.69 -7.90 -1.65
C GLU A 118 25.31 -6.45 -1.95
N VAL A 119 25.21 -6.07 -3.23
CA VAL A 119 24.83 -4.72 -3.64
C VAL A 119 23.42 -4.38 -3.17
N LEU A 120 22.46 -5.28 -3.34
CA LEU A 120 21.08 -5.06 -2.88
C LEU A 120 20.98 -4.96 -1.36
N LYS A 121 21.77 -5.76 -0.63
CA LYS A 121 21.84 -5.70 0.82
C LYS A 121 22.36 -4.33 1.27
N LYS A 122 23.47 -3.84 0.71
CA LYS A 122 24.02 -2.52 1.03
C LYS A 122 23.07 -1.39 0.66
N LEU A 123 22.38 -1.50 -0.48
CA LEU A 123 21.36 -0.53 -0.87
C LEU A 123 20.23 -0.48 0.15
N LYS A 124 19.75 -1.63 0.62
CA LYS A 124 18.71 -1.70 1.65
C LYS A 124 19.17 -1.08 2.97
N GLU A 125 20.36 -1.43 3.44
CA GLU A 125 20.95 -0.86 4.65
C GLU A 125 21.08 0.67 4.55
N TRP A 126 21.48 1.18 3.38
CA TRP A 126 21.51 2.62 3.13
C TRP A 126 20.11 3.25 3.18
N ILE A 127 19.11 2.65 2.54
CA ILE A 127 17.72 3.14 2.60
C ILE A 127 17.21 3.19 4.04
N ASP A 128 17.41 2.12 4.80
CA ASP A 128 17.01 2.04 6.20
C ASP A 128 17.73 3.12 7.05
N SER A 129 18.99 3.44 6.74
CA SER A 129 19.72 4.52 7.40
C SER A 129 19.16 5.92 7.10
N GLN A 130 18.55 6.12 5.93
CA GLN A 130 17.92 7.39 5.55
C GLN A 130 16.62 7.66 6.30
N ASP A 131 15.97 6.61 6.82
CA ASP A 131 14.77 6.72 7.66
C ASP A 131 15.13 7.14 9.09
N VAL A 132 16.21 6.60 9.65
CA VAL A 132 16.67 6.94 11.01
C VAL A 132 17.05 8.42 11.13
N GLN A 133 17.66 9.00 10.09
CA GLN A 133 18.06 10.42 10.08
C GLN A 133 16.88 11.41 10.01
N ASN A 134 15.68 10.98 9.57
CA ASN A 134 14.52 11.87 9.52
C ASN A 134 13.75 11.93 10.87
N HIS A 135 14.14 11.10 11.85
CA HIS A 135 13.45 10.96 13.14
C HIS A 135 14.28 11.42 14.37
N THR A 136 15.48 11.94 14.14
CA THR A 136 16.29 12.72 15.11
C THR A 136 16.26 14.19 14.75
#